data_AF-A0A3D4N3D9-F1
#
_entry.id   AF-A0A3D4N3D9-F1
#
_cell.length_a   1.000
_cell.length_b   1.000
_cell.length_c   1.000
_cell.angle_alpha   90.00
_cell.angle_beta   90.00
_cell.angle_gamma   90.00
#
_symmetry.space_group_name_H-M   'P 1'
#
loop_
_entity.id
_entity.type
_entity.pdbx_description
1 polymer ?
#
loop_
_entity_poly.entity_id
_entity_poly.type
_entity_poly.pdbx_seq_one_letter_code
_entity_poly.pdbx_strand_id
1 'polypeptide(L)' 'MSTRKHFKKYLFLIALIGFLVVFTGCQDDISPPADISVTDITVTGAGDAITVANGSTLQMSTAELPTDATDT' A
#
# COMPACT_ATOMS: atom_id res chain seq x y z
N MET A 1 -42.04 -40.99 -0.73
CA MET A 1 -42.13 -39.53 -0.99
C MET A 1 -41.55 -38.70 0.18
N SER A 2 -40.38 -39.08 0.71
CA SER A 2 -39.76 -38.42 1.89
C SER A 2 -38.31 -37.99 1.58
N THR A 3 -37.53 -38.86 0.94
CA THR A 3 -36.10 -38.65 0.62
C THR A 3 -35.82 -37.44 -0.29
N ARG A 4 -36.68 -37.16 -1.27
CA ARG A 4 -36.55 -35.97 -2.15
C ARG A 4 -36.74 -34.64 -1.42
N LYS A 5 -37.55 -34.63 -0.35
CA LYS A 5 -37.78 -33.42 0.48
C LYS A 5 -36.60 -33.15 1.41
N HIS A 6 -36.03 -34.21 1.99
CA HIS A 6 -34.81 -34.11 2.80
C HIS A 6 -33.60 -33.67 1.98
N PHE A 7 -33.41 -34.23 0.78
CA PHE A 7 -32.33 -33.82 -0.12
C PHE A 7 -32.40 -32.33 -0.50
N LYS A 8 -33.58 -31.84 -0.89
CA LYS A 8 -33.77 -30.40 -1.19
C LYS A 8 -33.51 -29.51 0.03
N LYS A 9 -33.86 -29.96 1.24
CA LYS A 9 -33.62 -29.24 2.49
C LYS A 9 -32.12 -29.14 2.82
N TYR A 10 -31.36 -30.23 2.67
CA TYR A 10 -29.91 -30.22 2.89
C TYR A 10 -29.18 -29.42 1.80
N LEU A 11 -29.62 -29.51 0.54
CA LEU A 11 -29.08 -28.70 -0.55
C LEU A 11 -29.28 -27.20 -0.29
N PHE A 12 -30.45 -26.81 0.20
CA PHE A 12 -30.72 -25.42 0.59
C PHE A 12 -29.86 -24.98 1.78
N LEU A 13 -29.65 -25.87 2.77
CA LEU A 13 -28.81 -25.59 3.93
C LEU A 13 -27.34 -25.37 3.53
N ILE A 14 -26.79 -26.22 2.66
CA ILE A 14 -25.41 -26.10 2.16
C ILE A 14 -25.24 -24.84 1.32
N ALA A 15 -26.21 -24.51 0.46
CA ALA A 15 -26.19 -23.27 -0.32
C ALA A 15 -26.21 -22.02 0.57
N LEU A 16 -27.00 -22.05 1.66
CA LEU A 16 -27.08 -20.94 2.62
C LEU A 16 -25.80 -20.80 3.44
N ILE A 17 -25.20 -21.91 3.88
CA ILE A 17 -23.88 -21.92 4.55
C ILE A 17 -22.81 -21.39 3.59
N GLY A 18 -22.76 -21.87 2.35
CA GLY A 18 -21.82 -21.41 1.32
C GLY A 18 -21.95 -19.91 1.03
N PHE A 19 -23.17 -19.39 0.95
CA PHE A 19 -23.43 -17.96 0.82
C PHE A 19 -22.95 -17.19 2.06
N LEU A 20 -23.23 -17.68 3.26
CA LEU A 20 -22.79 -17.03 4.50
C LEU A 20 -21.25 -16.87 4.56
N VAL A 21 -20.47 -17.92 4.23
CA VAL A 21 -19.00 -17.84 4.25
C VAL A 21 -18.44 -16.88 3.19
N VAL A 22 -19.13 -16.69 2.06
CA VAL A 22 -18.71 -15.76 1.00
C VAL A 22 -18.96 -14.30 1.41
N PHE A 23 -20.04 -14.03 2.15
CA PHE A 23 -20.39 -12.67 2.57
C PHE A 23 -19.75 -12.23 3.89
N THR A 24 -19.32 -13.16 4.76
CA THR A 24 -18.60 -12.83 6.01
C THR A 24 -17.08 -12.90 5.87
N GLY A 25 -16.54 -13.07 4.66
CA GLY A 25 -15.13 -12.80 4.44
C GLY A 25 -14.88 -11.34 4.83
N CYS A 26 -13.99 -11.08 5.79
CA CYS A 26 -13.46 -9.74 5.97
C CYS A 26 -12.89 -9.32 4.61
N GLN A 27 -13.52 -8.33 3.97
CA GLN A 27 -12.78 -7.48 3.05
C GLN A 27 -11.75 -6.80 3.95
N ASP A 28 -10.52 -7.32 3.93
CA ASP A 28 -9.39 -6.56 4.43
C ASP A 28 -9.38 -5.32 3.55
N ASP A 29 -9.97 -4.23 4.05
CA ASP A 29 -9.75 -2.89 3.53
C ASP A 29 -8.27 -2.62 3.78
N ILE A 30 -7.43 -3.14 2.88
CA ILE A 30 -6.01 -2.83 2.80
C ILE A 30 -5.99 -1.38 2.36
N SER A 31 -6.16 -0.48 3.33
CA SER A 31 -5.84 0.93 3.15
C SER A 31 -4.43 0.94 2.57
N PRO A 32 -4.20 1.62 1.44
CA PRO A 32 -2.84 1.84 0.98
C PRO A 32 -2.05 2.45 2.15
N PRO A 33 -0.76 2.10 2.29
CA PRO A 33 0.09 2.71 3.31
C PRO A 33 -0.06 4.23 3.21
N ALA A 34 -0.25 4.89 4.35
CA ALA A 34 -0.46 6.33 4.38
C ALA A 34 0.75 7.03 3.73
N ASP A 35 0.49 8.01 2.87
CA ASP A 35 1.57 8.80 2.26
C ASP A 35 2.33 9.53 3.36
N ILE A 36 3.66 9.40 3.33
CA ILE A 36 4.58 10.02 4.28
C ILE A 36 5.21 11.22 3.59
N SER A 37 4.86 12.43 4.02
CA SER A 37 5.40 13.66 3.44
C SER A 37 6.85 13.89 3.87
N VAL A 38 7.67 14.39 2.95
CA VAL A 38 8.98 14.97 3.25
C VAL A 38 8.79 16.23 4.10
N THR A 39 9.53 16.32 5.20
CA THR A 39 9.53 17.50 6.09
C THR A 39 10.79 18.34 5.97
N ASP A 40 11.92 17.72 5.61
CA ASP A 40 13.20 18.41 5.47
C ASP A 40 14.00 17.85 4.29
N ILE A 41 14.74 18.74 3.63
CA ILE A 41 15.68 18.41 2.56
C ILE A 41 17.00 19.11 2.84
N THR A 42 18.06 18.34 2.99
CA THR A 42 19.44 18.84 3.05
C THR A 42 20.09 18.69 1.69
N VAL A 43 20.60 19.79 1.13
CA VAL A 43 21.28 19.80 -0.18
C VAL A 43 22.78 19.98 0.02
N THR A 44 23.59 19.12 -0.59
CA THR A 44 25.05 19.12 -0.45
C THR A 44 25.72 19.23 -1.82
N GLY A 45 26.69 20.13 -1.95
CA GLY A 45 27.56 20.20 -3.13
C GLY A 45 28.62 19.11 -3.08
N ALA A 46 29.05 18.59 -4.23
CA ALA A 46 30.10 17.58 -4.30
C ALA A 46 31.34 18.00 -3.51
N GLY A 47 31.77 17.16 -2.56
CA GLY A 47 32.89 17.45 -1.67
C GLY A 47 32.67 18.67 -0.76
N ASP A 48 31.42 18.94 -0.38
CA ASP A 48 31.00 20.09 0.43
C ASP A 48 31.27 21.46 -0.22
N ALA A 49 31.39 21.48 -1.56
CA ALA A 49 31.68 22.69 -2.30
C ALA A 49 30.54 23.71 -2.20
N ILE A 50 30.90 24.96 -1.87
CA ILE A 50 30.01 26.13 -1.82
C ILE A 50 30.25 27.12 -2.97
N THR A 51 31.18 26.82 -3.87
CA THR A 51 31.55 27.67 -5.02
C THR A 51 31.80 26.82 -6.27
N VAL A 52 31.52 27.39 -7.45
CA VAL A 52 31.77 26.77 -8.76
C VAL A 52 32.59 27.71 -9.63
N ALA A 53 33.63 27.17 -10.27
CA ALA A 53 34.43 27.93 -11.23
C ALA A 53 33.64 28.22 -12.51
N ASN A 54 33.89 29.39 -13.13
CA ASN A 54 33.25 29.76 -14.39
C ASN A 54 33.55 28.72 -15.48
N GLY A 55 32.49 28.24 -16.16
CA GLY A 55 32.58 27.20 -17.20
C GLY A 55 32.63 25.76 -16.68
N SER A 56 32.55 25.54 -15.36
CA SER A 56 32.52 24.21 -14.75
C SER A 56 31.12 23.81 -14.28
N THR A 57 30.94 22.54 -13.92
CA THR A 57 29.70 22.00 -13.32
C THR A 57 29.94 21.58 -11.87
N LEU A 58 28.88 21.59 -11.06
CA LEU A 58 28.87 21.05 -9.71
C LEU A 58 27.75 20.03 -9.60
N GLN A 59 28.09 18.82 -9.16
CA GLN A 59 27.09 17.83 -8.80
C GLN A 59 26.54 18.14 -7.42
N MET A 60 25.22 18.07 -7.29
CA MET A 60 24.51 18.27 -6.02
C MET A 60 23.83 16.96 -5.62
N SER A 61 23.79 16.66 -4.34
CA SER A 61 23.00 15.55 -3.78
C SER A 61 22.02 16.06 -2.74
N THR A 62 20.96 15.30 -2.52
CA THR A 62 19.95 15.59 -1.49
C THR A 62 19.91 14.45 -0.48
N ALA A 63 19.60 14.81 0.77
CA ALA A 63 19.18 13.89 1.81
C ALA A 63 17.83 14.37 2.34
N GLU A 64 16.84 13.50 2.31
CA GLU A 64 15.45 13.82 2.63
C GLU A 64 15.06 13.16 3.96
N LEU A 65 14.24 13.86 4.76
CA LEU A 65 13.67 13.35 5.99
C LEU A 65 12.14 13.47 5.97
N PRO A 66 11.41 12.49 6.53
CA PRO A 66 11.92 11.22 7.05
C PRO A 66 12.43 10.31 5.91
N THR A 67 13.29 9.35 6.23
CA THR A 67 13.95 8.49 5.20
C THR A 67 13.00 7.52 4.49
N ASP A 68 11.79 7.37 5.01
CA ASP A 68 10.70 6.56 4.47
C ASP A 68 9.56 7.43 3.88
N ALA A 69 9.84 8.69 3.59
CA ALA A 69 8.93 9.53 2.82
C ALA A 69 8.56 8.87 1.48
N THR A 70 7.31 9.05 1.06
CA THR A 70 6.75 8.44 -0.14
C THR A 70 6.74 9.42 -1.30
N ASP A 71 7.16 8.96 -2.48
CA ASP A 71 7.11 9.71 -3.76
C ASP A 71 5.93 9.19 -4.59
N THR A 72 4.73 9.66 -4.24
CA THR A 72 3.44 9.21 -4.82
C THR A 72 2.77 10.32 -5.61
#